data_AF-A0A091MRG9-F1
#
_entry.id   AF-A0A091MRG9-F1
#
_cell.length_a   1.000
_cell.length_b   1.000
_cell.length_c   1.000
_cell.angle_alpha   90.00
_cell.angle_beta   90.00
_cell.angle_gamma   90.00
#
_symmetry.space_group_name_H-M   'P 1'
#
loop_
_entity.id
_entity.type
_entity.pdbx_description
1 polymer ?
#
loop_
_entity_poly.entity_id
_entity_poly.type
_entity_poly.pdbx_seq_one_letter_code
_entity_poly.pdbx_strand_id
1 'polypeptide(L)' 'SDYEQLGYNLRSNICQGGPLKSQSLMRDSYTPHVIQTAIRDADNWHGRTIDELGKWYVKKFQHLNVQKALEDKYG' A
#
# COMPACT_ATOMS: atom_id res chain seq x y z
N SER A 1 23.50 35.41 -27.30
CA SER A 1 24.67 34.53 -27.48
C SER A 1 24.21 33.10 -27.26
N ASP A 2 24.54 32.19 -28.16
CA ASP A 2 24.08 30.79 -28.13
C ASP A 2 24.47 30.05 -26.84
N TYR A 3 25.55 30.50 -26.17
CA TYR A 3 25.98 29.97 -24.88
C TYR A 3 24.99 30.20 -23.73
N GLU A 4 24.27 31.32 -23.73
CA GLU A 4 23.23 31.59 -22.71
C GLU A 4 22.03 30.66 -22.89
N GLN A 5 21.63 30.41 -24.14
CA GLN A 5 20.55 29.46 -24.45
C GLN A 5 20.96 28.02 -24.13
N LEU A 6 22.20 27.63 -24.41
CA LEU A 6 22.74 26.33 -24.03
C LEU A 6 22.79 26.16 -22.50
N GLY A 7 23.25 27.18 -21.78
CA GLY A 7 23.31 27.19 -20.32
C GLY A 7 21.92 27.12 -19.67
N TYR A 8 20.94 27.81 -20.23
CA TYR A 8 19.54 27.76 -19.76
C TYR A 8 18.95 26.36 -19.90
N ASN A 9 19.08 25.73 -21.08
CA ASN A 9 18.56 24.39 -21.32
C ASN A 9 19.21 23.32 -20.43
N LEU A 10 20.51 23.44 -20.15
CA LEU A 10 21.19 22.51 -19.25
C LEU A 10 20.67 22.65 -17.81
N ARG A 11 20.55 23.88 -17.29
CA ARG A 11 20.08 24.11 -15.92
C ARG A 11 18.61 23.73 -15.73
N SER A 12 17.76 23.99 -16.72
CA SER A 12 16.33 23.66 -16.66
C SER A 12 16.07 22.15 -16.72
N ASN A 13 16.88 21.39 -17.46
CA ASN A 13 16.71 19.94 -17.59
C ASN A 13 17.40 19.14 -16.48
N ILE A 14 18.55 19.60 -15.98
CA ILE A 14 19.31 18.89 -14.92
C ILE A 14 18.68 19.12 -13.55
N CYS A 15 18.14 20.32 -13.30
CA CYS A 15 17.52 20.67 -12.04
C CYS A 15 16.06 21.10 -12.26
N GLN A 16 15.19 20.15 -12.62
CA GLN A 16 13.76 20.42 -12.88
C GLN A 16 12.96 20.82 -11.62
N GLY A 17 13.62 20.90 -10.45
CA GLY A 17 12.98 21.16 -9.18
C GLY A 17 12.22 19.95 -8.64
N GLY A 18 11.48 20.15 -7.55
CA GLY A 18 10.59 19.13 -7.01
C GLY A 18 9.34 18.95 -7.87
N PRO A 19 8.63 17.82 -7.76
CA PRO A 19 7.43 17.57 -8.53
C PRO A 19 6.34 18.60 -8.20
N LEU A 20 5.64 19.10 -9.24
CA LEU A 20 4.55 20.09 -9.11
C LEU A 20 3.39 19.59 -8.23
N LYS A 21 3.22 18.27 -8.14
CA LYS A 21 2.28 17.61 -7.25
C LYS A 21 3.07 16.65 -6.36
N SER A 22 2.83 16.72 -5.07
CA SER A 22 3.32 15.68 -4.16
C SER A 22 2.53 14.40 -4.42
N GLN A 23 3.18 13.43 -5.06
CA GLN A 23 2.62 12.12 -5.37
C GLN A 23 3.63 11.05 -4.98
N SER A 24 3.17 9.81 -4.81
CA SER A 24 4.10 8.70 -4.61
C SER A 24 4.84 8.41 -5.92
N LEU A 25 6.08 7.93 -5.81
CA LEU A 25 6.88 7.50 -6.96
C LEU A 25 6.12 6.50 -7.85
N MET A 26 5.33 5.61 -7.22
CA MET A 26 4.44 4.68 -7.93
C MET A 26 3.45 5.43 -8.83
N ARG A 27 2.77 6.47 -8.32
CA ARG A 27 1.79 7.22 -9.10
C ARG A 27 2.42 8.00 -10.25
N ASP A 28 3.63 8.49 -10.07
CA ASP A 28 4.35 9.20 -11.13
C ASP A 28 4.94 8.25 -12.19
N SER A 29 5.22 7.00 -11.83
CA SER A 29 5.86 6.03 -12.73
C SER A 29 4.86 5.25 -13.60
N TYR A 30 3.64 5.01 -13.12
CA TYR A 30 2.66 4.18 -13.81
C TYR A 30 1.62 4.99 -14.56
N THR A 31 1.10 4.40 -15.65
CA THR A 31 -0.02 5.01 -16.38
C THR A 31 -1.30 4.99 -15.53
N PRO A 32 -2.22 5.95 -15.71
CA PRO A 32 -3.46 6.01 -14.95
C PRO A 32 -4.28 4.72 -15.00
N HIS A 33 -4.22 3.99 -16.12
CA HIS A 33 -4.90 2.70 -16.29
C HIS A 33 -4.40 1.63 -15.30
N VAL A 34 -3.07 1.51 -15.11
CA VAL A 34 -2.49 0.56 -14.15
C VAL A 34 -2.97 0.88 -12.73
N ILE A 35 -3.03 2.17 -12.39
CA ILE A 35 -3.52 2.63 -11.09
C ILE A 35 -4.99 2.26 -10.91
N GLN A 36 -5.84 2.46 -11.93
CA GLN A 36 -7.25 2.12 -11.88
C GLN A 36 -7.48 0.61 -11.71
N THR A 37 -6.73 -0.22 -12.42
CA THR A 37 -6.80 -1.69 -12.29
C THR A 37 -6.30 -2.18 -10.93
N ALA A 38 -5.37 -1.45 -10.30
CA ALA A 38 -4.88 -1.76 -8.96
C ALA A 38 -5.84 -1.36 -7.83
N ILE A 39 -6.80 -0.46 -8.09
CA ILE A 39 -7.85 -0.14 -7.13
C ILE A 39 -8.77 -1.34 -7.03
N ARG A 40 -8.70 -2.02 -5.89
CA ARG A 40 -9.58 -3.15 -5.57
C ARG A 40 -10.97 -2.60 -5.26
N ASP A 41 -11.97 -3.17 -5.90
CA ASP A 41 -13.36 -2.92 -5.56
C ASP A 41 -13.65 -3.52 -4.18
N ALA A 42 -14.10 -2.69 -3.24
CA ALA A 42 -14.42 -3.12 -1.89
C ALA A 42 -15.65 -4.05 -1.87
N ASP A 43 -16.62 -3.83 -2.75
CA ASP A 43 -17.89 -4.57 -2.78
C ASP A 43 -17.71 -5.94 -3.47
N ASN A 44 -16.76 -6.04 -4.39
CA ASN A 44 -16.44 -7.27 -5.14
C ASN A 44 -15.14 -7.97 -4.67
N TRP A 45 -14.64 -7.64 -3.47
CA TRP A 45 -13.46 -8.29 -2.91
C TRP A 45 -13.80 -9.66 -2.30
N HIS A 46 -13.30 -10.73 -2.92
CA HIS A 46 -13.51 -12.11 -2.44
C HIS A 46 -12.48 -12.60 -1.41
N GLY A 47 -11.50 -11.76 -1.02
CA GLY A 47 -10.50 -12.13 -0.02
C GLY A 47 -10.98 -11.87 1.41
N ARG A 48 -10.24 -12.37 2.40
CA ARG A 48 -10.55 -12.05 3.81
C ARG A 48 -10.27 -10.58 4.10
N THR A 49 -11.23 -9.91 4.71
CA THR A 49 -11.08 -8.55 5.22
C THR A 49 -10.27 -8.55 6.51
N ILE A 50 -9.72 -7.38 6.88
CA ILE A 50 -9.01 -7.20 8.15
C ILE A 50 -9.92 -7.52 9.34
N ASP A 51 -11.21 -7.18 9.24
CA ASP A 51 -12.20 -7.46 10.27
C ASP A 51 -12.42 -8.96 10.46
N GLU A 52 -12.51 -9.72 9.37
CA GLU A 52 -12.61 -11.18 9.43
C GLU A 52 -11.34 -11.82 10.02
N LEU A 53 -10.17 -11.28 9.70
CA LEU A 53 -8.91 -11.71 10.30
C LEU A 53 -8.91 -11.47 11.82
N GLY A 54 -9.39 -10.30 12.27
CA GLY A 54 -9.55 -9.97 13.69
C GLY A 54 -10.50 -10.93 14.41
N LYS A 55 -11.68 -11.18 13.84
CA LYS A 55 -12.66 -12.15 14.39
C LYS A 55 -12.08 -13.56 14.47
N TRP A 56 -11.35 -13.98 13.44
CA TRP A 56 -10.67 -15.28 13.45
C TRP A 56 -9.63 -15.38 14.57
N TYR A 57 -8.85 -14.32 14.79
CA TYR A 57 -7.84 -14.28 15.83
C TYR A 57 -8.45 -14.41 17.24
N VAL A 58 -9.54 -13.67 17.50
CA VAL A 58 -10.29 -13.77 18.76
C VAL A 58 -10.77 -15.20 18.99
N LYS A 59 -11.38 -15.82 17.98
CA LYS A 59 -11.86 -17.21 18.07
C LYS A 59 -10.71 -18.18 18.34
N LYS A 60 -9.57 -18.01 17.69
CA LYS A 60 -8.37 -18.83 17.92
C LYS A 60 -7.86 -18.70 19.35
N PHE A 61 -7.79 -17.48 19.88
CA PHE A 61 -7.34 -17.25 21.24
C PHE A 61 -8.27 -17.90 22.27
N GLN A 62 -9.59 -17.79 22.08
CA GLN A 62 -10.59 -18.47 22.91
C GLN A 62 -10.43 -19.99 22.86
N HIS A 63 -10.23 -20.56 21.67
CA HIS A 63 -10.01 -21.99 21.52
C HIS A 63 -8.79 -22.48 22.31
N LEU A 64 -7.66 -21.75 22.25
CA LEU A 64 -6.46 -22.07 23.01
C LEU A 64 -6.69 -22.01 24.51
N ASN A 65 -7.44 -21.01 24.99
CA ASN A 65 -7.77 -20.90 26.41
C ASN A 65 -8.63 -22.07 26.90
N VAL A 66 -9.63 -22.49 26.10
CA VAL A 66 -10.46 -23.66 26.42
C VAL A 66 -9.62 -24.93 26.45
N GLN A 67 -8.75 -25.13 25.45
CA GLN A 67 -7.87 -26.29 25.40
C GLN A 67 -6.96 -26.36 26.64
N LYS A 68 -6.32 -25.25 27.00
CA LYS A 68 -5.49 -25.17 28.20
C LYS A 68 -6.28 -25.47 29.48
N ALA A 69 -7.49 -24.92 29.61
CA ALA A 69 -8.35 -25.18 30.77
C ALA A 69 -8.82 -26.64 30.87
N LEU A 70 -8.92 -27.35 29.75
CA LEU A 70 -9.21 -28.78 29.73
C LEU A 70 -7.99 -29.60 30.15
N GLU A 71 -6.81 -29.26 29.64
CA GLU A 71 -5.53 -29.86 30.04
C GLU A 71 -5.30 -29.68 31.55
N ASP A 72 -5.52 -28.48 32.09
CA ASP A 72 -5.36 -28.21 33.54
C ASP A 72 -6.35 -28.98 34.43
N LYS A 73 -7.51 -29.39 33.89
CA LYS A 73 -8.56 -30.09 34.66
C LYS A 73 -8.50 -31.61 34.58
N TYR A 74 -8.06 -32.14 33.44
CA TYR A 74 -8.16 -33.56 33.11
C TYR A 74 -6.80 -34.21 32.76
N GLY A 75 -5.74 -33.41 32.65
CA GLY A 75 -4.36 -33.84 32.40
C GLY A 75 -3.52 -33.95 33.65
#